data_AF-A0A0D9V0U5-F1
#
_entry.id   AF-A0A0D9V0U5-F1
#
_cell.length_a   1.000
_cell.length_b   1.000
_cell.length_c   1.000
_cell.angle_alpha   90.00
_cell.angle_beta   90.00
_cell.angle_gamma   90.00
#
_symmetry.space_group_name_H-M   'P 1'
#
loop_
_entity.id
_entity.type
_entity.pdbx_description
1 polymer ?
#
loop_
_entity_poly.entity_id
_entity_poly.type
_entity_poly.pdbx_seq_one_letter_code
_entity_poly.pdbx_strand_id
1 'polypeptide(L)'
;MAPAEAGGIRVLRTTRVAPAPPAGKPELPERALPLLFLDAMWLRALPVERVFFYRLGPDDDDVDAVLSRLVESLPRALHAFYPLAGRVHLTPGVTNRYELHYQPGDGVALTVAELDGVEGVDELATDEPRELAKITRLVPEIPKGGAVVALQATVLPPLRRGLAIGVAVHHSACDGVGSTHFLHTWAAACAGDWPKPPEPPVIDRTLIRDRKDMHDSFVSPDNEAKVLLTSPDVGKLVASFTLSRAHLQSVKDAVAAETARRGVPPFRCTSTDATYGLIWLCFQRAGAESVAAEKDDGRVAHGVFAVDHRSHLEPRVPDKYFGNCIGPAFPAAPKKDLTAGTIADGVFTACAAVAAAVDEAVRAEPLYWERWGERIVEACVEDDMAFSVAGSPRFRVYDVDFGFGWPAKVEVVSVARTGAMSVPECRGLLSGVLNH
;
A
#
# COMPACT_ATOMS: atom_id res chain seq x y z
N MET A 1 -18.53 33.95 19.77
CA MET A 1 -17.26 33.47 19.22
C MET A 1 -17.62 32.42 18.19
N ALA A 2 -17.50 32.75 16.89
CA ALA A 2 -17.76 31.77 15.84
C ALA A 2 -16.71 30.64 15.96
N PRO A 3 -17.07 29.38 15.69
CA PRO A 3 -16.06 28.32 15.59
C PRO A 3 -15.07 28.71 14.49
N ALA A 4 -13.77 28.55 14.74
CA ALA A 4 -12.75 28.73 13.73
C ALA A 4 -13.09 27.82 12.54
N GLU A 5 -13.21 28.40 11.34
CA GLU A 5 -13.36 27.62 10.11
C GLU A 5 -12.18 26.63 10.04
N ALA A 6 -12.49 25.33 9.94
CA ALA A 6 -11.48 24.32 9.69
C ALA A 6 -10.76 24.67 8.39
N GLY A 7 -9.46 24.93 8.46
CA GLY A 7 -8.64 25.41 7.34
C GLY A 7 -8.90 24.62 6.05
N GLY A 8 -9.17 25.35 4.96
CA GLY A 8 -9.52 24.79 3.67
C GLY A 8 -8.29 24.35 2.87
N ILE A 9 -8.44 23.33 2.02
CA ILE A 9 -7.48 23.08 0.96
C ILE A 9 -7.82 23.98 -0.24
N ARG A 10 -6.84 24.77 -0.68
CA ARG A 10 -6.96 25.67 -1.83
C ARG A 10 -6.16 25.11 -3.00
N VAL A 11 -6.86 24.66 -4.04
CA VAL A 11 -6.22 24.20 -5.28
C VAL A 11 -5.67 25.41 -6.04
N LEU A 12 -4.38 25.39 -6.34
CA LEU A 12 -3.70 26.46 -7.08
C LEU A 12 -3.71 26.16 -8.58
N ARG A 13 -3.41 24.92 -8.98
CA ARG A 13 -3.49 24.45 -10.37
C ARG A 13 -3.58 22.93 -10.43
N THR A 14 -4.16 22.43 -11.52
CA THR A 14 -4.07 21.01 -11.90
C THR A 14 -3.56 20.91 -13.32
N THR A 15 -2.55 20.10 -13.54
CA THR A 15 -1.91 19.90 -14.85
C THR A 15 -2.00 18.43 -15.24
N ARG A 16 -2.34 18.15 -16.50
CA ARG A 16 -2.20 16.80 -17.07
C ARG A 16 -0.78 16.65 -17.59
N VAL A 17 -0.02 15.74 -17.00
CA VAL A 17 1.38 15.49 -17.34
C VAL A 17 1.45 14.21 -18.17
N ALA A 18 1.81 14.35 -19.44
CA ALA A 18 1.98 13.21 -20.34
C ALA A 18 3.38 12.59 -20.21
N PRO A 19 3.54 11.29 -20.51
CA PRO A 19 4.85 10.67 -20.67
C PRO A 19 5.70 11.41 -21.72
N ALA A 20 6.98 11.66 -21.43
CA ALA A 20 7.90 12.24 -22.40
C ALA A 20 9.22 11.44 -22.47
N PRO A 21 9.66 11.05 -23.68
CA PRO A 21 10.92 10.34 -23.84
C PRO A 21 12.13 11.25 -23.49
N PRO A 22 13.30 10.67 -23.18
CA PRO A 22 14.56 11.41 -23.20
C PRO A 22 14.79 12.07 -24.57
N ALA A 23 15.53 13.17 -24.59
CA ALA A 23 15.81 13.93 -25.82
C ALA A 23 16.34 13.02 -26.95
N GLY A 24 15.75 13.13 -28.13
CA GLY A 24 16.13 12.38 -29.33
C GLY A 24 15.59 10.94 -29.42
N LYS A 25 14.69 10.53 -28.50
CA LYS A 25 13.98 9.24 -28.57
C LYS A 25 12.54 9.45 -29.09
N PRO A 26 11.94 8.45 -29.78
CA PRO A 26 10.59 8.57 -30.30
C PRO A 26 9.56 8.65 -29.17
N GLU A 27 8.43 9.28 -29.46
CA GLU A 27 7.27 9.28 -28.57
C GLU A 27 6.74 7.85 -28.33
N LEU A 28 6.06 7.66 -27.21
CA LEU A 28 5.45 6.37 -26.90
C LEU A 28 4.26 6.12 -27.84
N PRO A 29 4.24 4.99 -28.58
CA PRO A 29 3.08 4.62 -29.35
C PRO A 29 1.94 4.20 -28.42
N GLU A 30 0.76 4.03 -29.00
CA GLU A 30 -0.36 3.38 -28.34
C GLU A 30 0.02 1.96 -27.87
N ARG A 31 -0.42 1.60 -26.66
CA ARG A 31 -0.09 0.33 -26.00
C ARG A 31 -1.29 -0.16 -25.19
N ALA A 32 -1.69 -1.41 -25.37
CA ALA A 32 -2.66 -2.08 -24.51
C ALA A 32 -1.98 -3.19 -23.71
N LEU A 33 -2.28 -3.27 -22.41
CA LEU A 33 -1.83 -4.34 -21.53
C LEU A 33 -3.03 -5.08 -20.96
N PRO A 34 -3.21 -6.39 -21.23
CA PRO A 34 -4.29 -7.13 -20.61
C PRO A 34 -4.12 -7.16 -19.09
N LEU A 35 -5.21 -6.99 -18.36
CA LEU A 35 -5.26 -7.24 -16.92
C LEU A 35 -5.35 -8.74 -16.69
N LEU A 36 -4.45 -9.27 -15.89
CA LEU A 36 -4.45 -10.69 -15.51
C LEU A 36 -5.37 -10.92 -14.32
N PHE A 37 -5.63 -12.19 -13.97
CA PHE A 37 -6.45 -12.52 -12.79
C PHE A 37 -5.98 -11.84 -11.48
N LEU A 38 -4.66 -11.67 -11.30
CA LEU A 38 -4.07 -10.97 -10.16
C LEU A 38 -4.35 -9.46 -10.16
N ASP A 39 -4.56 -8.85 -11.32
CA ASP A 39 -4.96 -7.45 -11.44
C ASP A 39 -6.50 -7.30 -11.35
N ALA A 40 -7.24 -8.27 -11.89
CA ALA A 40 -8.69 -8.24 -12.02
C ALA A 40 -9.42 -8.22 -10.67
N MET A 41 -8.87 -8.89 -9.64
CA MET A 41 -9.43 -8.82 -8.28
C MET A 41 -9.49 -7.41 -7.71
N TRP A 42 -8.63 -6.51 -8.19
CA TRP A 42 -8.54 -5.13 -7.74
C TRP A 42 -9.36 -4.16 -8.58
N LEU A 43 -10.09 -4.63 -9.61
CA LEU A 43 -10.86 -3.76 -10.52
C LEU A 43 -11.93 -2.93 -9.82
N ARG A 44 -12.45 -3.43 -8.70
CA ARG A 44 -13.49 -2.75 -7.92
C ARG A 44 -12.94 -2.11 -6.65
N ALA A 45 -11.66 -2.30 -6.33
CA ALA A 45 -11.03 -1.82 -5.11
C ALA A 45 -11.00 -0.29 -5.05
N LEU A 46 -11.09 0.28 -3.83
CA LEU A 46 -10.77 1.68 -3.64
C LEU A 46 -9.30 1.94 -3.98
N PRO A 47 -8.96 3.15 -4.47
CA PRO A 47 -7.57 3.53 -4.69
C PRO A 47 -6.72 3.38 -3.43
N VAL A 48 -5.47 2.97 -3.62
CA VAL A 48 -4.45 3.03 -2.57
C VAL A 48 -3.96 4.47 -2.49
N GLU A 49 -4.13 5.09 -1.33
CA GLU A 49 -3.85 6.50 -1.09
C GLU A 49 -2.68 6.62 -0.11
N ARG A 50 -1.63 7.35 -0.49
CA ARG A 50 -0.44 7.60 0.35
C ARG A 50 -0.11 9.08 0.40
N VAL A 51 0.43 9.53 1.53
CA VAL A 51 0.98 10.89 1.69
C VAL A 51 2.40 10.79 2.22
N PHE A 52 3.30 11.53 1.59
CA PHE A 52 4.68 11.71 2.01
C PHE A 52 4.84 13.15 2.50
N PHE A 53 5.29 13.34 3.73
CA PHE A 53 5.53 14.65 4.32
C PHE A 53 7.02 14.98 4.26
N TYR A 54 7.38 16.17 3.80
CA TYR A 54 8.76 16.63 3.68
C TYR A 54 8.95 17.98 4.33
N ARG A 55 10.14 18.18 4.91
CA ARG A 55 10.61 19.47 5.40
C ARG A 55 11.63 20.01 4.41
N LEU A 56 11.38 21.21 3.90
CA LEU A 56 12.34 21.95 3.10
C LEU A 56 13.25 22.73 4.05
N GLY A 57 14.55 22.48 3.97
CA GLY A 57 15.58 23.14 4.73
C GLY A 57 15.76 24.62 4.35
N PRO A 58 16.48 25.41 5.18
CA PRO A 58 16.78 26.82 4.89
C PRO A 58 17.61 27.01 3.62
N ASP A 59 18.49 26.07 3.33
CA ASP A 59 19.39 26.06 2.17
C ASP A 59 18.77 25.37 0.94
N ASP A 60 17.60 24.75 1.10
CA ASP A 60 16.87 24.16 -0.03
C ASP A 60 16.24 25.26 -0.89
N ASP A 61 15.98 24.90 -2.14
CA ASP A 61 15.26 25.77 -3.06
C ASP A 61 13.92 26.24 -2.50
N ASP A 62 13.48 27.40 -2.99
CA ASP A 62 12.13 27.87 -2.69
C ASP A 62 11.07 26.85 -3.13
N VAL A 63 9.96 26.80 -2.41
CA VAL A 63 8.89 25.82 -2.64
C VAL A 63 8.36 25.88 -4.07
N ASP A 64 8.32 27.04 -4.71
CA ASP A 64 7.81 27.17 -6.08
C ASP A 64 8.80 26.56 -7.09
N ALA A 65 10.11 26.60 -6.81
CA ALA A 65 11.13 25.94 -7.61
C ALA A 65 11.08 24.42 -7.41
N VAL A 66 10.88 23.94 -6.18
CA VAL A 66 10.64 22.52 -5.88
C VAL A 66 9.42 21.99 -6.63
N LEU A 67 8.30 22.72 -6.58
CA LEU A 67 7.07 22.36 -7.30
C LEU A 67 7.28 22.33 -8.80
N SER A 68 8.06 23.26 -9.35
CA SER A 68 8.40 23.27 -10.77
C SER A 68 9.20 22.02 -11.17
N ARG A 69 10.23 21.65 -10.40
CA ARG A 69 11.00 20.43 -10.65
C ARG A 69 10.16 19.15 -10.55
N LEU A 70 9.25 19.06 -9.58
CA LEU A 70 8.34 17.92 -9.46
C LEU A 70 7.50 17.72 -10.74
N VAL A 71 6.96 18.82 -11.28
CA VAL A 71 6.18 18.81 -12.53
C VAL A 71 7.06 18.46 -13.73
N GLU A 72 8.24 19.06 -13.86
CA GLU A 72 9.15 18.90 -15.00
C GLU A 72 9.80 17.52 -15.09
N SER A 73 10.01 16.86 -13.94
CA SER A 73 10.64 15.52 -13.87
C SER A 73 9.65 14.37 -14.10
N LEU A 74 8.38 14.56 -13.78
CA LEU A 74 7.33 13.53 -13.87
C LEU A 74 7.19 12.89 -15.27
N PRO A 75 7.24 13.64 -16.40
CA PRO A 75 7.16 13.06 -17.75
C PRO A 75 8.16 11.93 -18.00
N ARG A 76 9.38 12.04 -17.44
CA ARG A 76 10.44 11.04 -17.61
C ARG A 76 10.12 9.75 -16.87
N ALA A 77 9.60 9.84 -15.64
CA ALA A 77 9.17 8.67 -14.88
C ALA A 77 7.95 8.01 -15.54
N LEU A 78 6.98 8.81 -15.99
CA LEU A 78 5.82 8.32 -16.73
C LEU A 78 6.20 7.66 -18.05
N HIS A 79 7.30 8.07 -18.70
CA HIS A 79 7.76 7.37 -19.90
C HIS A 79 8.22 5.93 -19.60
N ALA A 80 8.95 5.72 -18.51
CA ALA A 80 9.34 4.37 -18.07
C ALA A 80 8.14 3.57 -17.56
N PHE A 81 7.16 4.23 -16.93
CA PHE A 81 5.95 3.64 -16.36
C PHE A 81 4.71 4.07 -17.14
N TYR A 82 4.77 4.02 -18.48
CA TYR A 82 3.68 4.47 -19.35
C TYR A 82 2.29 3.92 -18.99
N PRO A 83 2.13 2.69 -18.45
CA PRO A 83 0.81 2.20 -18.12
C PRO A 83 0.10 3.06 -17.05
N LEU A 84 0.86 3.74 -16.17
CA LEU A 84 0.28 4.63 -15.15
C LEU A 84 -0.33 5.91 -15.73
N ALA A 85 0.07 6.31 -16.94
CA ALA A 85 -0.55 7.42 -17.65
C ALA A 85 -1.85 6.99 -18.38
N GLY A 86 -2.05 5.69 -18.56
CA GLY A 86 -3.18 5.12 -19.28
C GLY A 86 -4.47 5.01 -18.46
N ARG A 87 -5.41 4.25 -19.01
CA ARG A 87 -6.75 4.03 -18.47
C ARG A 87 -7.12 2.55 -18.49
N VAL A 88 -7.81 2.09 -17.45
CA VAL A 88 -8.45 0.78 -17.42
C VAL A 88 -9.83 0.88 -18.06
N HIS A 89 -10.07 0.02 -19.06
CA HIS A 89 -11.39 -0.17 -19.63
C HIS A 89 -11.57 -1.61 -20.13
N LEU A 90 -12.78 -1.93 -20.56
CA LEU A 90 -13.06 -3.21 -21.21
C LEU A 90 -12.26 -3.32 -22.52
N THR A 91 -11.68 -4.49 -22.76
CA THR A 91 -11.04 -4.82 -24.03
C THR A 91 -12.10 -4.81 -25.14
N PRO A 92 -11.91 -4.04 -26.22
CA PRO A 92 -12.88 -3.95 -27.31
C PRO A 92 -13.23 -5.31 -27.89
N GLY A 93 -14.53 -5.62 -27.96
CA GLY A 93 -15.04 -6.86 -28.55
C GLY A 93 -14.83 -8.13 -27.71
N VAL A 94 -14.35 -8.02 -26.47
CA VAL A 94 -14.12 -9.18 -25.59
C VAL A 94 -14.91 -9.03 -24.29
N THR A 95 -15.85 -9.93 -24.06
CA THR A 95 -16.70 -9.93 -22.87
C THR A 95 -15.86 -10.09 -21.60
N ASN A 96 -16.08 -9.21 -20.62
CA ASN A 96 -15.48 -9.31 -19.27
C ASN A 96 -13.95 -9.45 -19.28
N ARG A 97 -13.26 -8.84 -20.25
CA ARG A 97 -11.81 -8.67 -20.22
C ARG A 97 -11.51 -7.19 -20.17
N TYR A 98 -10.49 -6.85 -19.39
CA TYR A 98 -10.08 -5.48 -19.18
C TYR A 98 -8.61 -5.34 -19.59
N GLU A 99 -8.26 -4.14 -19.99
CA GLU A 99 -6.89 -3.76 -20.31
C GLU A 99 -6.55 -2.42 -19.71
N LEU A 100 -5.28 -2.24 -19.38
CA LEU A 100 -4.66 -0.95 -19.12
C LEU A 100 -4.12 -0.43 -20.44
N HIS A 101 -4.82 0.55 -21.00
CA HIS A 101 -4.57 1.13 -22.31
C HIS A 101 -3.96 2.52 -22.20
N TYR A 102 -2.90 2.76 -22.95
CA TYR A 102 -2.28 4.06 -23.11
C TYR A 102 -2.37 4.47 -24.57
N GLN A 103 -2.85 5.69 -24.82
CA GLN A 103 -2.78 6.36 -26.13
C GLN A 103 -1.98 7.66 -26.05
N PRO A 104 -1.32 8.08 -27.14
CA PRO A 104 -0.61 9.37 -27.19
C PRO A 104 -1.50 10.54 -26.74
N GLY A 105 -0.99 11.35 -25.80
CA GLY A 105 -1.71 12.47 -25.19
C GLY A 105 -2.41 12.16 -23.86
N ASP A 106 -2.52 10.88 -23.49
CA ASP A 106 -2.87 10.48 -22.13
C ASP A 106 -1.79 10.92 -21.14
N GLY A 107 -2.17 11.06 -19.86
CA GLY A 107 -1.30 11.58 -18.83
C GLY A 107 -1.92 11.54 -17.45
N VAL A 108 -1.10 11.83 -16.45
CA VAL A 108 -1.48 11.82 -15.03
C VAL A 108 -1.87 13.22 -14.59
N ALA A 109 -2.95 13.33 -13.81
CA ALA A 109 -3.32 14.58 -13.16
C ALA A 109 -2.38 14.84 -11.98
N LEU A 110 -1.68 15.98 -12.02
CA LEU A 110 -0.87 16.51 -10.92
C LEU A 110 -1.46 17.83 -10.44
N THR A 111 -1.96 17.83 -9.22
CA THR A 111 -2.55 19.00 -8.57
C THR A 111 -1.54 19.66 -7.64
N VAL A 112 -1.39 20.98 -7.74
CA VAL A 112 -0.68 21.80 -6.75
C VAL A 112 -1.71 22.54 -5.91
N ALA A 113 -1.59 22.42 -4.60
CA ALA A 113 -2.52 23.00 -3.64
C ALA A 113 -1.79 23.60 -2.43
N GLU A 114 -2.54 24.30 -1.60
CA GLU A 114 -2.10 24.85 -0.31
C GLU A 114 -3.13 24.46 0.76
N LEU A 115 -2.67 24.07 1.95
CA LEU A 115 -3.55 23.72 3.06
C LEU A 115 -3.48 24.81 4.13
N ASP A 116 -4.55 25.57 4.30
CA ASP A 116 -4.63 26.58 5.36
C ASP A 116 -4.92 25.94 6.72
N GLY A 117 -4.64 26.67 7.81
CA GLY A 117 -5.05 26.29 9.16
C GLY A 117 -4.28 25.13 9.79
N VAL A 118 -3.06 24.85 9.30
CA VAL A 118 -2.10 23.92 9.91
C VAL A 118 -0.85 24.64 10.37
N GLU A 119 -0.24 24.16 11.45
CA GLU A 119 1.01 24.70 12.02
C GLU A 119 2.24 24.01 11.41
N GLY A 120 2.23 23.82 10.09
CA GLY A 120 3.32 23.20 9.33
C GLY A 120 3.32 21.66 9.35
N VAL A 121 4.46 21.08 8.92
CA VAL A 121 4.62 19.62 8.74
C VAL A 121 4.49 18.85 10.04
N ASP A 122 5.00 19.38 11.14
CA ASP A 122 5.15 18.62 12.39
C ASP A 122 3.80 18.26 13.03
N GLU A 123 2.79 19.11 12.85
CA GLU A 123 1.40 18.80 13.25
C GLU A 123 0.87 17.53 12.54
N LEU A 124 1.20 17.38 11.26
CA LEU A 124 0.68 16.30 10.40
C LEU A 124 1.59 15.07 10.39
N ALA A 125 2.88 15.27 10.63
CA ALA A 125 3.94 14.25 10.63
C ALA A 125 4.19 13.62 12.02
N THR A 126 3.25 13.76 12.96
CA THR A 126 3.32 13.20 14.32
C THR A 126 2.96 11.72 14.37
N ASP A 127 3.54 10.97 15.32
CA ASP A 127 3.19 9.58 15.62
C ASP A 127 1.99 9.46 16.59
N GLU A 128 1.64 10.56 17.26
CA GLU A 128 0.51 10.64 18.17
C GLU A 128 -0.84 10.50 17.43
N PRO A 129 -1.90 10.06 18.14
CA PRO A 129 -3.23 9.98 17.57
C PRO A 129 -3.71 11.32 16.99
N ARG A 130 -4.19 11.30 15.76
CA ARG A 130 -4.77 12.48 15.09
C ARG A 130 -5.95 12.11 14.20
N GLU A 131 -6.83 13.07 13.95
CA GLU A 131 -7.99 12.88 13.09
C GLU A 131 -7.57 12.55 11.65
N LEU A 132 -8.14 11.47 11.10
CA LEU A 132 -7.92 11.07 9.72
C LEU A 132 -8.27 12.19 8.72
N ALA A 133 -9.30 12.99 9.04
CA ALA A 133 -9.75 14.11 8.23
C ALA A 133 -8.65 15.15 7.94
N LYS A 134 -7.62 15.25 8.78
CA LYS A 134 -6.47 16.17 8.57
C LYS A 134 -5.58 15.74 7.40
N ILE A 135 -5.51 14.45 7.09
CA ILE A 135 -4.62 13.90 6.05
C ILE A 135 -5.36 13.42 4.80
N THR A 136 -6.68 13.18 4.86
CA THR A 136 -7.47 12.78 3.68
C THR A 136 -7.55 13.86 2.61
N ARG A 137 -7.45 15.14 3.00
CA ARG A 137 -7.42 16.26 2.05
C ARG A 137 -6.11 16.34 1.27
N LEU A 138 -5.07 15.65 1.71
CA LEU A 138 -3.73 15.69 1.12
C LEU A 138 -3.55 14.67 -0.02
N VAL A 139 -4.54 13.81 -0.26
CA VAL A 139 -4.53 12.83 -1.36
C VAL A 139 -5.49 13.28 -2.47
N PRO A 140 -5.11 13.11 -3.74
CA PRO A 140 -5.97 13.45 -4.86
C PRO A 140 -7.04 12.38 -5.10
N GLU A 141 -8.16 12.80 -5.68
CA GLU A 141 -9.09 11.86 -6.30
C GLU A 141 -8.59 11.44 -7.69
N ILE A 142 -8.69 10.15 -8.00
CA ILE A 142 -8.38 9.65 -9.35
C ILE A 142 -9.46 10.13 -10.33
N PRO A 143 -9.09 10.78 -11.46
CA PRO A 143 -10.05 11.22 -12.46
C PRO A 143 -10.94 10.08 -12.98
N LYS A 144 -12.19 10.42 -13.31
CA LYS A 144 -13.13 9.47 -13.93
C LYS A 144 -12.62 8.97 -15.29
N GLY A 145 -13.27 7.92 -15.79
CA GLY A 145 -12.97 7.33 -17.10
C GLY A 145 -11.77 6.39 -17.07
N GLY A 146 -11.61 5.65 -15.97
CA GLY A 146 -10.62 4.57 -15.87
C GLY A 146 -9.18 5.02 -15.63
N ALA A 147 -8.90 6.30 -15.35
CA ALA A 147 -7.54 6.70 -14.98
C ALA A 147 -7.08 5.90 -13.76
N VAL A 148 -5.77 5.65 -13.66
CA VAL A 148 -5.23 4.77 -12.62
C VAL A 148 -4.32 5.47 -11.62
N VAL A 149 -3.89 6.70 -11.90
CA VAL A 149 -3.05 7.48 -10.98
C VAL A 149 -3.50 8.93 -10.94
N ALA A 150 -3.43 9.52 -9.74
CA ALA A 150 -3.44 10.97 -9.55
C ALA A 150 -2.41 11.36 -8.49
N LEU A 151 -1.87 12.57 -8.61
CA LEU A 151 -0.83 13.11 -7.75
C LEU A 151 -1.24 14.50 -7.22
N GLN A 152 -0.85 14.80 -5.99
CA GLN A 152 -1.05 16.11 -5.37
C GLN A 152 0.22 16.56 -4.65
N ALA A 153 0.65 17.78 -4.87
CA ALA A 153 1.67 18.45 -4.08
C ALA A 153 1.01 19.60 -3.31
N THR A 154 0.98 19.49 -1.98
CA THR A 154 0.32 20.45 -1.09
C THR A 154 1.35 21.19 -0.26
N VAL A 155 1.43 22.51 -0.45
CA VAL A 155 2.25 23.40 0.38
C VAL A 155 1.60 23.59 1.74
N LEU A 156 2.42 23.55 2.79
CA LEU A 156 2.00 23.69 4.18
C LEU A 156 2.52 25.03 4.74
N PRO A 157 1.66 26.05 4.88
CA PRO A 157 1.93 27.32 5.58
C PRO A 157 2.17 27.10 7.10
N PRO A 158 2.50 28.16 7.87
CA PRO A 158 2.74 29.55 7.46
C PRO A 158 4.11 29.78 6.81
N LEU A 159 5.11 28.93 7.12
CA LEU A 159 6.49 29.14 6.65
C LEU A 159 6.72 28.74 5.19
N ARG A 160 5.76 28.05 4.55
CA ARG A 160 5.91 27.45 3.20
C ARG A 160 7.17 26.58 3.04
N ARG A 161 7.66 26.02 4.15
CA ARG A 161 8.80 25.07 4.21
C ARG A 161 8.35 23.63 4.45
N GLY A 162 7.04 23.39 4.37
CA GLY A 162 6.44 22.08 4.46
C GLY A 162 5.78 21.68 3.16
N LEU A 163 5.98 20.43 2.74
CA LEU A 163 5.36 19.87 1.54
C LEU A 163 4.78 18.50 1.84
N ALA A 164 3.53 18.27 1.43
CA ALA A 164 2.91 16.96 1.40
C ALA A 164 2.74 16.49 -0.06
N ILE A 165 3.22 15.30 -0.38
CA ILE A 165 3.03 14.66 -1.69
C ILE A 165 2.02 13.53 -1.52
N GLY A 166 0.80 13.77 -2.00
CA GLY A 166 -0.29 12.81 -2.08
C GLY A 166 -0.25 12.00 -3.36
N VAL A 167 -0.46 10.69 -3.24
CA VAL A 167 -0.45 9.73 -4.34
C VAL A 167 -1.68 8.84 -4.22
N ALA A 168 -2.50 8.78 -5.26
CA ALA A 168 -3.59 7.83 -5.37
C ALA A 168 -3.33 6.90 -6.56
N VAL A 169 -3.37 5.58 -6.33
CA VAL A 169 -3.15 4.56 -7.36
C VAL A 169 -4.30 3.55 -7.33
N HIS A 170 -4.93 3.33 -8.48
CA HIS A 170 -5.89 2.24 -8.65
C HIS A 170 -5.16 0.90 -8.65
N HIS A 171 -5.51 0.02 -7.71
CA HIS A 171 -4.71 -1.17 -7.41
C HIS A 171 -4.68 -2.20 -8.57
N SER A 172 -5.65 -2.14 -9.50
CA SER A 172 -5.59 -2.96 -10.72
C SER A 172 -4.42 -2.61 -11.65
N ALA A 173 -3.83 -1.41 -11.55
CA ALA A 173 -2.69 -1.06 -12.41
C ALA A 173 -1.40 -1.75 -11.97
N CYS A 174 -1.12 -1.74 -10.67
CA CYS A 174 0.08 -2.35 -10.08
C CYS A 174 -0.05 -2.51 -8.56
N ASP A 175 0.80 -3.37 -8.00
CA ASP A 175 0.92 -3.57 -6.55
C ASP A 175 1.83 -2.52 -5.88
N GLY A 176 2.07 -2.70 -4.57
CA GLY A 176 2.93 -1.84 -3.77
C GLY A 176 4.39 -1.76 -4.27
N VAL A 177 4.91 -2.84 -4.85
CA VAL A 177 6.25 -2.86 -5.45
C VAL A 177 6.28 -1.97 -6.68
N GLY A 178 5.32 -2.15 -7.59
CA GLY A 178 5.22 -1.36 -8.83
C GLY A 178 5.01 0.13 -8.58
N SER A 179 4.08 0.47 -7.68
CA SER A 179 3.79 1.88 -7.34
C SER A 179 4.95 2.58 -6.64
N THR A 180 5.63 1.91 -5.70
CA THR A 180 6.79 2.50 -5.02
C THR A 180 8.01 2.59 -5.94
N HIS A 181 8.19 1.63 -6.86
CA HIS A 181 9.22 1.69 -7.89
C HIS A 181 9.05 2.92 -8.81
N PHE A 182 7.81 3.24 -9.19
CA PHE A 182 7.50 4.47 -9.90
C PHE A 182 7.89 5.72 -9.09
N LEU A 183 7.58 5.75 -7.79
CA LEU A 183 7.92 6.89 -6.93
C LEU A 183 9.43 7.08 -6.79
N HIS A 184 10.22 6.02 -6.59
CA HIS A 184 11.68 6.14 -6.61
C HIS A 184 12.22 6.63 -7.95
N THR A 185 11.62 6.18 -9.06
CA THR A 185 12.02 6.63 -10.40
C THR A 185 11.72 8.10 -10.62
N TRP A 186 10.55 8.57 -10.17
CA TRP A 186 10.20 9.99 -10.22
C TRP A 186 11.07 10.84 -9.31
N ALA A 187 11.29 10.39 -8.07
CA ALA A 187 12.10 11.10 -7.09
C ALA A 187 13.54 11.29 -7.57
N ALA A 188 14.18 10.23 -8.06
CA ALA A 188 15.52 10.33 -8.59
C ALA A 188 15.58 11.12 -9.92
N ALA A 189 14.51 11.16 -10.73
CA ALA A 189 14.43 12.07 -11.87
C ALA A 189 14.29 13.55 -11.46
N CYS A 190 13.62 13.83 -10.34
CA CYS A 190 13.45 15.17 -9.76
C CYS A 190 14.73 15.71 -9.13
N ALA A 191 15.51 14.84 -8.47
CA ALA A 191 16.74 15.21 -7.78
C ALA A 191 17.87 15.69 -8.72
N GLY A 192 17.81 15.39 -10.03
CA GLY A 192 18.80 15.81 -11.01
C GLY A 192 20.15 15.08 -10.94
N ASP A 193 20.55 14.59 -9.77
CA ASP A 193 21.75 13.78 -9.56
C ASP A 193 21.51 12.32 -9.97
N TRP A 194 21.78 12.02 -11.24
CA TRP A 194 21.60 10.69 -11.79
C TRP A 194 22.91 10.05 -12.26
N PRO A 195 23.80 9.60 -11.35
CA PRO A 195 24.93 8.77 -11.73
C PRO A 195 24.47 7.41 -12.29
N LYS A 196 23.34 6.88 -11.80
CA LYS A 196 22.74 5.62 -12.28
C LYS A 196 21.22 5.60 -12.04
N PRO A 197 20.40 5.36 -13.07
CA PRO A 197 18.96 5.12 -12.92
C PRO A 197 18.61 4.00 -11.94
N PRO A 198 17.45 4.08 -11.23
CA PRO A 198 16.66 2.89 -10.99
C PRO A 198 16.42 2.17 -12.33
N GLU A 199 16.60 0.87 -12.32
CA GLU A 199 16.34 0.04 -13.49
C GLU A 199 14.88 0.22 -13.95
N PRO A 200 14.61 0.25 -15.27
CA PRO A 200 13.25 0.40 -15.76
C PRO A 200 12.36 -0.77 -15.31
N PRO A 201 11.03 -0.56 -15.24
CA PRO A 201 10.10 -1.65 -14.96
C PRO A 201 10.10 -2.67 -16.08
N VAL A 202 9.89 -3.94 -15.74
CA VAL A 202 9.63 -5.02 -16.69
C VAL A 202 8.13 -5.05 -16.97
N ILE A 203 7.73 -4.52 -18.13
CA ILE A 203 6.35 -4.46 -18.58
C ILE A 203 6.12 -5.56 -19.61
N ASP A 204 5.92 -6.79 -19.11
CA ASP A 204 5.60 -7.95 -19.93
C ASP A 204 4.61 -8.85 -19.19
N ARG A 205 3.33 -8.77 -19.59
CA ARG A 205 2.25 -9.54 -18.96
C ARG A 205 2.32 -11.04 -19.27
N THR A 206 3.15 -11.47 -20.23
CA THR A 206 3.32 -12.90 -20.56
C THR A 206 4.15 -13.67 -19.54
N LEU A 207 4.85 -12.97 -18.65
CA LEU A 207 5.67 -13.55 -17.57
C LEU A 207 4.84 -14.22 -16.47
N ILE A 208 3.53 -13.93 -16.40
CA ILE A 208 2.61 -14.58 -15.47
C ILE A 208 1.64 -15.43 -16.29
N ARG A 209 1.55 -16.72 -15.94
CA ARG A 209 0.56 -17.61 -16.54
C ARG A 209 -0.83 -17.22 -16.08
N ASP A 210 -1.66 -16.75 -17.00
CA ASP A 210 -3.01 -16.31 -16.69
C ASP A 210 -3.93 -17.47 -16.27
N ARG A 211 -4.84 -17.17 -15.32
CA ARG A 211 -5.89 -18.06 -14.81
C ARG A 211 -7.25 -17.47 -15.16
N LYS A 212 -7.73 -17.79 -16.36
CA LYS A 212 -8.98 -17.25 -16.91
C LYS A 212 -10.19 -17.53 -16.03
N ASP A 213 -10.24 -18.71 -15.43
CA ASP A 213 -11.25 -19.13 -14.47
C ASP A 213 -11.33 -18.19 -13.26
N MET A 214 -10.16 -17.80 -12.71
CA MET A 214 -10.08 -16.86 -11.61
C MET A 214 -10.41 -15.44 -12.05
N HIS A 215 -9.90 -15.00 -13.20
CA HIS A 215 -10.25 -13.70 -13.77
C HIS A 215 -11.77 -13.57 -13.94
N ASP A 216 -12.42 -14.58 -14.53
CA ASP A 216 -13.87 -14.61 -14.75
C ASP A 216 -14.64 -14.55 -13.43
N SER A 217 -14.19 -15.30 -12.41
CA SER A 217 -14.75 -15.22 -11.06
C SER A 217 -14.64 -13.80 -10.48
N PHE A 218 -13.47 -13.16 -10.56
CA PHE A 218 -13.25 -11.84 -9.96
C PHE A 218 -14.06 -10.72 -10.62
N VAL A 219 -14.22 -10.75 -11.94
CA VAL A 219 -14.98 -9.72 -12.67
C VAL A 219 -16.49 -9.95 -12.62
N SER A 220 -16.94 -11.14 -12.24
CA SER A 220 -18.35 -11.52 -12.20
C SER A 220 -19.23 -10.51 -11.46
N PRO A 221 -20.41 -10.15 -12.00
CA PRO A 221 -21.45 -9.40 -11.30
C PRO A 221 -21.94 -10.04 -9.98
N ASP A 222 -21.69 -11.33 -9.78
CA ASP A 222 -22.16 -12.06 -8.60
C ASP A 222 -21.05 -12.30 -7.56
N ASN A 223 -19.83 -11.78 -7.78
CA ASN A 223 -18.74 -11.94 -6.82
C ASN A 223 -19.05 -11.21 -5.50
N GLU A 224 -19.27 -11.96 -4.42
CA GLU A 224 -19.62 -11.45 -3.09
C GLU A 224 -18.42 -10.78 -2.37
N ALA A 225 -17.18 -10.99 -2.81
CA ALA A 225 -15.99 -10.29 -2.31
C ALA A 225 -15.98 -8.78 -2.59
N LYS A 226 -17.02 -8.25 -3.25
CA LYS A 226 -17.25 -6.82 -3.49
C LYS A 226 -17.45 -5.97 -2.24
N VAL A 227 -17.64 -6.61 -1.09
CA VAL A 227 -17.98 -5.96 0.18
C VAL A 227 -16.80 -5.21 0.82
N LEU A 228 -15.57 -5.35 0.30
CA LEU A 228 -14.37 -4.60 0.72
C LEU A 228 -14.42 -3.06 0.48
N LEU A 229 -15.59 -2.51 0.17
CA LEU A 229 -15.80 -1.16 -0.39
C LEU A 229 -16.69 -0.26 0.48
N THR A 230 -16.67 -0.42 1.80
CA THR A 230 -17.41 0.50 2.66
C THR A 230 -16.67 1.81 2.87
N SER A 231 -17.45 2.88 2.80
CA SER A 231 -17.05 4.29 2.89
C SER A 231 -16.23 4.57 4.16
N PRO A 232 -15.27 5.51 4.13
CA PRO A 232 -14.60 5.94 5.34
C PRO A 232 -15.62 6.48 6.35
N ASP A 233 -15.54 5.95 7.57
CA ASP A 233 -15.94 6.73 8.74
C ASP A 233 -14.85 7.78 8.98
N VAL A 234 -15.20 9.04 8.72
CA VAL A 234 -14.31 10.19 8.89
C VAL A 234 -14.06 10.55 10.36
N GLY A 235 -14.73 9.89 11.31
CA GLY A 235 -14.53 10.06 12.75
C GLY A 235 -13.36 9.26 13.35
N LYS A 236 -12.51 8.62 12.54
CA LYS A 236 -11.41 7.78 13.01
C LYS A 236 -10.14 8.58 13.36
N LEU A 237 -9.42 8.09 14.36
CA LEU A 237 -8.05 8.52 14.67
C LEU A 237 -7.04 7.59 14.00
N VAL A 238 -5.90 8.15 13.59
CA VAL A 238 -4.72 7.42 13.11
C VAL A 238 -3.53 7.72 14.01
N ALA A 239 -2.78 6.68 14.38
CA ALA A 239 -1.57 6.76 15.18
C ALA A 239 -0.49 5.84 14.58
N SER A 240 0.79 6.09 14.89
CA SER A 240 1.89 5.23 14.45
C SER A 240 2.63 4.64 15.64
N PHE A 241 2.86 3.33 15.58
CA PHE A 241 3.58 2.59 16.61
C PHE A 241 4.91 2.09 16.06
N THR A 242 5.99 2.34 16.81
CA THR A 242 7.34 1.89 16.41
C THR A 242 7.70 0.57 17.08
N LEU A 243 7.91 -0.46 16.27
CA LEU A 243 8.47 -1.74 16.72
C LEU A 243 9.98 -1.74 16.48
N SER A 244 10.74 -1.55 17.56
CA SER A 244 12.20 -1.62 17.51
C SER A 244 12.70 -3.04 17.24
N ARG A 245 13.96 -3.18 16.81
CA ARG A 245 14.62 -4.48 16.67
C ARG A 245 14.59 -5.28 17.99
N ALA A 246 14.75 -4.59 19.12
CA ALA A 246 14.68 -5.21 20.45
C ALA A 246 13.26 -5.72 20.75
N HIS A 247 12.21 -4.95 20.43
CA HIS A 247 10.82 -5.42 20.58
C HIS A 247 10.56 -6.67 19.74
N LEU A 248 10.98 -6.67 18.47
CA LEU A 248 10.81 -7.82 17.59
C LEU A 248 11.60 -9.05 18.07
N GLN A 249 12.80 -8.85 18.62
CA GLN A 249 13.57 -9.95 19.19
C GLN A 249 12.86 -10.54 20.42
N SER A 250 12.35 -9.69 21.32
CA SER A 250 11.60 -10.14 22.50
C SER A 250 10.35 -10.95 22.11
N VAL A 251 9.64 -10.56 21.04
CA VAL A 251 8.51 -11.33 20.51
C VAL A 251 8.96 -12.72 20.05
N LYS A 252 10.05 -12.80 19.27
CA LYS A 252 10.59 -14.08 18.79
C LYS A 252 11.07 -14.97 19.93
N ASP A 253 11.71 -14.39 20.94
CA ASP A 253 12.18 -15.12 22.12
C ASP A 253 10.99 -15.68 22.92
N ALA A 254 9.91 -14.90 23.06
CA ALA A 254 8.67 -15.36 23.69
C ALA A 254 8.03 -16.52 22.91
N VAL A 255 7.98 -16.44 21.58
CA VAL A 255 7.51 -17.54 20.72
C VAL A 255 8.36 -18.80 20.93
N ALA A 256 9.69 -18.67 20.91
CA ALA A 256 10.60 -19.79 21.08
C ALA A 256 10.49 -20.44 22.47
N ALA A 257 10.35 -19.64 23.53
CA ALA A 257 10.12 -20.13 24.88
C ALA A 257 8.79 -20.89 24.99
N GLU A 258 7.74 -20.38 24.34
CA GLU A 258 6.43 -21.00 24.32
C GLU A 258 6.40 -22.31 23.50
N THR A 259 7.13 -22.36 22.37
CA THR A 259 7.40 -23.62 21.64
C THR A 259 8.00 -24.68 22.58
N ALA A 260 9.05 -24.32 23.32
CA ALA A 260 9.72 -25.23 24.24
C ALA A 260 8.81 -25.69 25.38
N ARG A 261 8.03 -24.76 25.96
CA ARG A 261 7.06 -25.03 27.03
C ARG A 261 5.97 -26.00 26.58
N ARG A 262 5.45 -25.85 25.36
CA ARG A 262 4.40 -26.71 24.78
C ARG A 262 4.93 -28.04 24.25
N GLY A 263 6.24 -28.20 24.07
CA GLY A 263 6.84 -29.40 23.51
C GLY A 263 6.44 -29.67 22.05
N VAL A 264 6.07 -28.62 21.31
CA VAL A 264 5.66 -28.71 19.90
C VAL A 264 6.86 -28.50 18.97
N PRO A 265 6.82 -29.00 17.71
CA PRO A 265 7.88 -28.74 16.75
C PRO A 265 8.10 -27.23 16.55
N PRO A 266 9.36 -26.75 16.56
CA PRO A 266 9.64 -25.35 16.30
C PRO A 266 9.30 -24.97 14.85
N PHE A 267 8.76 -23.77 14.67
CA PHE A 267 8.59 -23.15 13.37
C PHE A 267 9.48 -21.92 13.25
N ARG A 268 9.83 -21.54 12.01
CA ARG A 268 10.64 -20.36 11.75
C ARG A 268 9.77 -19.10 11.90
N CYS A 269 9.88 -18.40 13.02
CA CYS A 269 9.25 -17.09 13.21
C CYS A 269 10.13 -15.97 12.62
N THR A 270 9.76 -15.48 11.43
CA THR A 270 10.43 -14.35 10.78
C THR A 270 10.07 -13.02 11.46
N SER A 271 10.76 -11.93 11.09
CA SER A 271 10.37 -10.59 11.58
C SER A 271 8.96 -10.19 11.11
N THR A 272 8.54 -10.65 9.91
CA THR A 272 7.18 -10.43 9.41
C THR A 272 6.17 -11.17 10.27
N ASP A 273 6.41 -12.44 10.59
CA ASP A 273 5.50 -13.24 11.42
C ASP A 273 5.37 -12.66 12.81
N ALA A 274 6.49 -12.26 13.42
CA ALA A 274 6.51 -11.60 14.72
C ALA A 274 5.76 -10.26 14.71
N THR A 275 5.93 -9.46 13.66
CA THR A 275 5.27 -8.16 13.52
C THR A 275 3.77 -8.33 13.35
N TYR A 276 3.34 -9.14 12.38
CA TYR A 276 1.92 -9.31 12.07
C TYR A 276 1.21 -10.08 13.18
N GLY A 277 1.86 -11.08 13.78
CA GLY A 277 1.31 -11.82 14.92
C GLY A 277 1.09 -10.92 16.14
N LEU A 278 2.04 -10.04 16.46
CA LEU A 278 1.87 -9.08 17.55
C LEU A 278 0.74 -8.09 17.26
N ILE A 279 0.69 -7.51 16.06
CA ILE A 279 -0.36 -6.55 15.69
C ILE A 279 -1.73 -7.22 15.72
N TRP A 280 -1.85 -8.45 15.20
CA TRP A 280 -3.09 -9.19 15.20
C TRP A 280 -3.58 -9.52 16.61
N LEU A 281 -2.68 -9.92 17.50
CA LEU A 281 -3.00 -10.11 18.92
C LEU A 281 -3.54 -8.82 19.56
N CYS A 282 -2.83 -7.70 19.38
CA CYS A 282 -3.24 -6.40 19.91
C CYS A 282 -4.62 -5.99 19.37
N PHE A 283 -4.84 -6.16 18.07
CA PHE A 283 -6.11 -5.88 17.40
C PHE A 283 -7.26 -6.69 18.02
N GLN A 284 -7.07 -8.00 18.20
CA GLN A 284 -8.12 -8.86 18.76
C GLN A 284 -8.41 -8.58 20.24
N ARG A 285 -7.38 -8.25 21.03
CA ARG A 285 -7.57 -7.87 22.44
C ARG A 285 -8.30 -6.53 22.58
N ALA A 286 -7.92 -5.53 21.79
CA ALA A 286 -8.59 -4.22 21.81
C ALA A 286 -10.09 -4.34 21.42
N GLY A 287 -10.41 -5.15 20.41
CA GLY A 287 -11.80 -5.39 20.01
C GLY A 287 -12.62 -6.20 21.03
N ALA A 288 -11.98 -7.12 21.77
CA ALA A 288 -12.63 -7.88 22.83
C ALA A 288 -13.01 -7.02 24.05
N GLU A 289 -12.24 -5.97 24.34
CA GLU A 289 -12.53 -5.04 25.44
C GLU A 289 -13.69 -4.09 25.11
N SER A 290 -13.96 -3.80 23.83
CA SER A 290 -15.03 -2.87 23.42
C SER A 290 -16.42 -3.50 23.35
N VAL A 291 -16.53 -4.82 23.22
CA VAL A 291 -17.81 -5.54 23.13
C VAL A 291 -18.04 -6.27 24.45
N ALA A 292 -19.08 -5.89 25.19
CA ALA A 292 -19.44 -6.52 26.46
C ALA A 292 -19.65 -8.04 26.29
N ALA A 293 -18.64 -8.82 26.70
CA ALA A 293 -18.62 -10.27 26.86
C ALA A 293 -19.74 -11.02 26.09
N GLU A 294 -19.64 -11.07 24.76
CA GLU A 294 -20.38 -12.07 24.01
C GLU A 294 -19.91 -13.46 24.45
N LYS A 295 -20.87 -14.40 24.54
CA LYS A 295 -20.62 -15.77 24.97
C LYS A 295 -19.60 -16.44 24.02
N ASP A 296 -18.69 -17.22 24.59
CA ASP A 296 -17.76 -18.10 23.86
C ASP A 296 -18.55 -19.05 22.95
N ASP A 297 -18.63 -18.72 21.66
CA ASP A 297 -19.40 -19.47 20.65
C ASP A 297 -18.50 -20.26 19.69
N GLY A 298 -17.18 -20.27 19.91
CA GLY A 298 -16.23 -20.94 19.02
C GLY A 298 -15.85 -20.14 17.76
N ARG A 299 -16.11 -18.83 17.72
CA ARG A 299 -15.67 -17.95 16.62
C ARG A 299 -14.17 -18.06 16.31
N VAL A 300 -13.88 -18.13 15.02
CA VAL A 300 -12.53 -18.05 14.46
C VAL A 300 -12.25 -16.60 14.11
N ALA A 301 -11.09 -16.11 14.55
CA ALA A 301 -10.55 -14.85 14.10
C ALA A 301 -9.77 -15.06 12.80
N HIS A 302 -10.01 -14.23 11.81
CA HIS A 302 -9.27 -14.22 10.55
C HIS A 302 -8.36 -13.01 10.43
N GLY A 303 -7.36 -13.15 9.58
CA GLY A 303 -6.62 -12.03 9.02
C GLY A 303 -6.37 -12.22 7.53
N VAL A 304 -6.01 -11.14 6.84
CA VAL A 304 -5.68 -11.15 5.42
C VAL A 304 -4.56 -10.16 5.12
N PHE A 305 -3.48 -10.61 4.48
CA PHE A 305 -2.42 -9.73 4.04
C PHE A 305 -1.74 -10.26 2.78
N ALA A 306 -1.19 -9.36 1.97
CA ALA A 306 -0.56 -9.71 0.71
C ALA A 306 0.83 -10.34 0.89
N VAL A 307 1.10 -11.38 0.13
CA VAL A 307 2.39 -12.04 -0.07
C VAL A 307 2.84 -11.79 -1.51
N ASP A 308 4.09 -11.35 -1.69
CA ASP A 308 4.70 -11.16 -3.00
C ASP A 308 5.09 -12.51 -3.61
N HIS A 309 4.50 -12.85 -4.75
CA HIS A 309 4.69 -14.12 -5.44
C HIS A 309 5.84 -14.11 -6.44
N ARG A 310 6.50 -12.96 -6.67
CA ARG A 310 7.53 -12.85 -7.73
C ARG A 310 8.63 -13.90 -7.64
N SER A 311 9.14 -14.13 -6.43
CA SER A 311 10.19 -15.12 -6.14
C SER A 311 9.69 -16.55 -6.00
N HIS A 312 8.38 -16.80 -6.10
CA HIS A 312 7.74 -18.08 -5.77
C HIS A 312 6.99 -18.72 -6.93
N LEU A 313 6.64 -17.93 -7.97
CA LEU A 313 6.11 -18.49 -9.22
C LEU A 313 7.20 -19.17 -10.05
N GLU A 314 6.78 -20.16 -10.83
CA GLU A 314 7.63 -20.84 -11.82
C GLU A 314 7.04 -20.63 -13.24
N PRO A 315 7.78 -19.96 -14.15
CA PRO A 315 9.10 -19.37 -13.96
C PRO A 315 9.09 -18.17 -13.01
N ARG A 316 10.24 -17.91 -12.36
CA ARG A 316 10.42 -16.76 -11.47
C ARG A 316 10.09 -15.46 -12.22
N VAL A 317 9.21 -14.64 -11.64
CA VAL A 317 8.88 -13.32 -12.17
C VAL A 317 9.97 -12.33 -11.72
N PRO A 318 10.47 -11.45 -12.61
CA PRO A 318 11.48 -10.45 -12.25
C PRO A 318 11.02 -9.52 -11.13
N ASP A 319 11.93 -9.16 -10.23
CA ASP A 319 11.65 -8.25 -9.10
C ASP A 319 11.12 -6.88 -9.57
N LYS A 320 11.48 -6.46 -10.80
CA LYS A 320 11.05 -5.20 -11.42
C LYS A 320 9.78 -5.32 -12.27
N TYR A 321 9.08 -6.46 -12.24
CA TYR A 321 7.80 -6.66 -12.93
C TYR A 321 6.77 -5.61 -12.52
N PHE A 322 6.19 -4.96 -13.53
CA PHE A 322 5.11 -3.99 -13.35
C PHE A 322 3.74 -4.63 -13.57
N GLY A 323 2.94 -4.63 -12.51
CA GLY A 323 1.65 -5.28 -12.43
C GLY A 323 1.39 -5.76 -11.01
N ASN A 324 0.33 -6.52 -10.81
CA ASN A 324 0.12 -7.26 -9.57
C ASN A 324 0.77 -8.63 -9.67
N CYS A 325 1.66 -8.95 -8.72
CA CYS A 325 2.17 -10.30 -8.51
C CYS A 325 2.09 -10.65 -7.01
N ILE A 326 0.89 -10.45 -6.44
CA ILE A 326 0.61 -10.66 -5.03
C ILE A 326 -0.60 -11.57 -4.84
N GLY A 327 -0.63 -12.28 -3.72
CA GLY A 327 -1.77 -13.09 -3.29
C GLY A 327 -1.87 -13.09 -1.77
N PRO A 328 -3.06 -13.31 -1.17
CA PRO A 328 -3.26 -13.20 0.25
C PRO A 328 -2.77 -14.44 0.99
N ALA A 329 -2.25 -14.21 2.18
CA ALA A 329 -2.22 -15.20 3.24
C ALA A 329 -3.44 -14.99 4.14
N PHE A 330 -4.08 -16.07 4.58
CA PHE A 330 -5.21 -16.02 5.50
C PHE A 330 -4.87 -16.74 6.82
N PRO A 331 -4.20 -16.07 7.77
CA PRO A 331 -4.09 -16.60 9.11
C PRO A 331 -5.47 -16.75 9.75
N ALA A 332 -5.67 -17.86 10.44
CA ALA A 332 -6.91 -18.14 11.18
C ALA A 332 -6.56 -18.81 12.51
N ALA A 333 -7.24 -18.38 13.58
CA ALA A 333 -7.08 -18.99 14.91
C ALA A 333 -8.37 -18.83 15.73
N PRO A 334 -8.69 -19.75 16.65
CA PRO A 334 -9.79 -19.55 17.58
C PRO A 334 -9.60 -18.25 18.37
N LYS A 335 -10.63 -17.40 18.42
CA LYS A 335 -10.51 -16.06 19.04
C LYS A 335 -10.04 -16.14 20.50
N LYS A 336 -10.52 -17.13 21.25
CA LYS A 336 -10.12 -17.40 22.64
C LYS A 336 -8.63 -17.71 22.81
N ASP A 337 -8.01 -18.35 21.82
CA ASP A 337 -6.59 -18.72 21.88
C ASP A 337 -5.69 -17.47 21.68
N LEU A 338 -6.25 -16.40 21.13
CA LEU A 338 -5.61 -15.08 21.03
C LEU A 338 -5.87 -14.23 22.29
N THR A 339 -7.08 -14.25 22.84
CA THR A 339 -7.51 -13.26 23.84
C THR A 339 -7.53 -13.76 25.30
N ALA A 340 -7.83 -15.04 25.56
CA ALA A 340 -8.09 -15.53 26.92
C ALA A 340 -6.84 -15.98 27.70
N GLY A 341 -5.76 -16.34 27.00
CA GLY A 341 -4.50 -16.81 27.60
C GLY A 341 -3.55 -15.70 28.03
N THR A 342 -2.33 -16.10 28.44
CA THR A 342 -1.26 -15.12 28.70
C THR A 342 -0.88 -14.37 27.41
N ILE A 343 -0.19 -13.24 27.52
CA ILE A 343 0.33 -12.54 26.34
C ILE A 343 1.23 -13.47 25.51
N ALA A 344 2.07 -14.27 26.17
CA ALA A 344 2.95 -15.22 25.50
C ALA A 344 2.16 -16.29 24.71
N ASP A 345 1.07 -16.81 25.28
CA ASP A 345 0.21 -17.76 24.60
C ASP A 345 -0.44 -17.17 23.34
N GLY A 346 -0.98 -15.96 23.45
CA GLY A 346 -1.62 -15.27 22.33
C GLY A 346 -0.62 -14.89 21.23
N VAL A 347 0.57 -14.41 21.60
CA VAL A 347 1.65 -14.09 20.65
C VAL A 347 2.09 -15.35 19.91
N PHE A 348 2.28 -16.46 20.62
CA PHE A 348 2.64 -17.73 20.00
C PHE A 348 1.58 -18.18 19.00
N THR A 349 0.31 -18.21 19.40
CA THR A 349 -0.81 -18.61 18.53
C THR A 349 -0.88 -17.74 17.27
N ALA A 350 -0.82 -16.42 17.44
CA ALA A 350 -0.86 -15.48 16.33
C ALA A 350 0.32 -15.65 15.38
N CYS A 351 1.55 -15.72 15.90
CA CYS A 351 2.75 -15.88 15.07
C CYS A 351 2.77 -17.23 14.34
N ALA A 352 2.30 -18.31 14.98
CA ALA A 352 2.22 -19.63 14.35
C ALA A 352 1.20 -19.64 13.20
N ALA A 353 0.02 -19.07 13.40
CA ALA A 353 -1.01 -18.96 12.36
C ALA A 353 -0.56 -18.06 11.20
N VAL A 354 0.12 -16.94 11.47
CA VAL A 354 0.72 -16.10 10.43
C VAL A 354 1.80 -16.86 9.65
N ALA A 355 2.73 -17.52 10.33
CA ALA A 355 3.79 -18.27 9.67
C ALA A 355 3.24 -19.41 8.78
N ALA A 356 2.20 -20.12 9.25
CA ALA A 356 1.54 -21.16 8.48
C ALA A 356 0.84 -20.59 7.22
N ALA A 357 0.14 -19.46 7.35
CA ALA A 357 -0.53 -18.82 6.23
C ALA A 357 0.47 -18.25 5.20
N VAL A 358 1.62 -17.74 5.65
CA VAL A 358 2.72 -17.34 4.76
C VAL A 358 3.31 -18.54 4.03
N ASP A 359 3.59 -19.65 4.72
CA ASP A 359 4.13 -20.86 4.09
C ASP A 359 3.16 -21.44 3.04
N GLU A 360 1.86 -21.49 3.35
CA GLU A 360 0.82 -21.91 2.41
C GLU A 360 0.78 -21.02 1.16
N ALA A 361 0.76 -19.69 1.35
CA ALA A 361 0.77 -18.74 0.24
C ALA A 361 2.05 -18.88 -0.59
N VAL A 362 3.22 -18.98 0.04
CA VAL A 362 4.52 -19.12 -0.66
C VAL A 362 4.61 -20.42 -1.46
N ARG A 363 4.07 -21.54 -0.95
CA ARG A 363 4.03 -22.81 -1.69
C ARG A 363 3.11 -22.76 -2.90
N ALA A 364 2.03 -21.98 -2.80
CA ALA A 364 1.10 -21.72 -3.89
C ALA A 364 0.61 -23.00 -4.59
N GLU A 365 0.33 -24.05 -3.81
CA GLU A 365 -0.18 -25.34 -4.32
C GLU A 365 -1.56 -25.17 -4.97
N PRO A 366 -2.02 -26.09 -5.84
CA PRO A 366 -3.29 -25.93 -6.57
C PRO A 366 -4.49 -25.54 -5.69
N LEU A 367 -4.62 -26.17 -4.51
CA LEU A 367 -5.70 -25.89 -3.55
C LEU A 367 -5.68 -24.46 -3.02
N TYR A 368 -4.52 -23.81 -2.89
CA TYR A 368 -4.41 -22.41 -2.48
C TYR A 368 -5.16 -21.50 -3.46
N TRP A 369 -4.97 -21.72 -4.77
CA TRP A 369 -5.64 -20.93 -5.80
C TRP A 369 -7.14 -21.26 -5.91
N GLU A 370 -7.52 -22.53 -5.75
CA GLU A 370 -8.91 -23.00 -5.84
C GLU A 370 -9.78 -22.45 -4.70
N ARG A 371 -9.24 -22.37 -3.48
CA ARG A 371 -9.97 -21.88 -2.29
C ARG A 371 -9.88 -20.38 -2.08
N TRP A 372 -9.21 -19.66 -2.98
CA TRP A 372 -8.95 -18.24 -2.81
C TRP A 372 -10.26 -17.43 -2.69
N GLY A 373 -11.24 -17.68 -3.56
CA GLY A 373 -12.53 -17.00 -3.52
C GLY A 373 -13.29 -17.26 -2.20
N GLU A 374 -13.40 -18.53 -1.80
CA GLU A 374 -14.02 -18.97 -0.54
C GLU A 374 -13.39 -18.26 0.67
N ARG A 375 -12.05 -18.30 0.78
CA ARG A 375 -11.33 -17.71 1.92
C ARG A 375 -11.38 -16.19 1.96
N ILE A 376 -11.53 -15.52 0.82
CA ILE A 376 -11.81 -14.08 0.80
C ILE A 376 -13.19 -13.81 1.41
N VAL A 377 -14.20 -14.62 1.11
CA VAL A 377 -15.55 -14.44 1.69
C VAL A 377 -15.52 -14.71 3.19
N GLU A 378 -14.93 -15.83 3.63
CA GLU A 378 -14.76 -16.17 5.05
C GLU A 378 -14.07 -15.03 5.82
N ALA A 379 -12.94 -14.52 5.30
CA ALA A 379 -12.17 -13.49 5.97
C ALA A 379 -12.77 -12.09 5.87
N CYS A 380 -13.39 -11.71 4.74
CA CYS A 380 -13.76 -10.31 4.51
C CYS A 380 -15.27 -10.03 4.63
N VAL A 381 -16.11 -11.06 4.71
CA VAL A 381 -17.58 -10.91 4.76
C VAL A 381 -18.15 -11.55 6.02
N GLU A 382 -17.67 -12.73 6.41
CA GLU A 382 -18.23 -13.47 7.56
C GLU A 382 -17.59 -13.06 8.90
N ASP A 383 -16.32 -12.61 8.87
CA ASP A 383 -15.66 -11.99 10.01
C ASP A 383 -15.79 -10.46 9.92
N ASP A 384 -16.76 -9.90 10.67
CA ASP A 384 -17.08 -8.46 10.73
C ASP A 384 -15.86 -7.56 11.01
N MET A 385 -14.72 -8.13 11.47
CA MET A 385 -13.50 -7.40 11.80
C MET A 385 -12.22 -8.19 11.49
N ALA A 386 -12.03 -8.71 10.28
CA ALA A 386 -10.74 -9.34 9.95
C ALA A 386 -9.57 -8.35 10.00
N PHE A 387 -8.49 -8.80 10.62
CA PHE A 387 -7.23 -8.05 10.66
C PHE A 387 -6.61 -8.01 9.26
N SER A 388 -6.38 -6.82 8.71
CA SER A 388 -5.69 -6.68 7.43
C SER A 388 -4.44 -5.82 7.53
N VAL A 389 -3.43 -6.17 6.73
CA VAL A 389 -2.17 -5.42 6.63
C VAL A 389 -1.97 -4.90 5.22
N ALA A 390 -1.59 -3.63 5.11
CA ALA A 390 -1.14 -3.02 3.88
C ALA A 390 0.29 -2.49 3.99
N GLY A 391 1.03 -2.57 2.89
CA GLY A 391 2.43 -2.15 2.85
C GLY A 391 3.41 -3.29 3.10
N SER A 392 4.69 -2.96 3.00
CA SER A 392 5.79 -3.86 3.30
C SER A 392 7.02 -3.02 3.66
N PRO A 393 7.80 -3.41 4.69
CA PRO A 393 9.09 -2.78 4.96
C PRO A 393 10.10 -2.88 3.80
N ARG A 394 9.85 -3.76 2.83
CA ARG A 394 10.69 -3.90 1.63
C ARG A 394 10.46 -2.79 0.61
N PHE A 395 9.38 -2.02 0.74
CA PHE A 395 9.06 -0.96 -0.21
C PHE A 395 10.00 0.24 -0.06
N ARG A 396 10.62 0.46 1.11
CA ARG A 396 11.60 1.53 1.32
C ARG A 396 11.02 2.90 0.99
N VAL A 397 9.76 3.13 1.38
CA VAL A 397 9.02 4.38 1.14
C VAL A 397 9.71 5.61 1.73
N TYR A 398 10.50 5.47 2.79
CA TYR A 398 11.31 6.56 3.35
C TYR A 398 12.58 6.88 2.55
N ASP A 399 12.92 6.10 1.53
CA ASP A 399 14.03 6.40 0.60
C ASP A 399 13.56 7.13 -0.67
N VAL A 400 12.31 7.58 -0.71
CA VAL A 400 11.78 8.41 -1.80
C VAL A 400 12.30 9.85 -1.61
N ASP A 401 13.50 10.12 -2.13
CA ASP A 401 14.16 11.44 -2.06
C ASP A 401 14.05 12.18 -3.39
N PHE A 402 13.30 13.28 -3.41
CA PHE A 402 13.10 14.13 -4.59
C PHE A 402 14.22 15.16 -4.80
N GLY A 403 15.30 15.10 -4.02
CA GLY A 403 16.42 16.05 -4.02
C GLY A 403 16.31 17.15 -2.96
N PHE A 404 15.36 17.05 -2.05
CA PHE A 404 15.19 17.93 -0.88
C PHE A 404 15.08 17.12 0.42
N GLY A 405 15.70 15.94 0.43
CA GLY A 405 15.79 15.06 1.58
C GLY A 405 14.66 14.04 1.70
N TRP A 406 14.79 13.18 2.70
CA TRP A 406 13.87 12.07 2.94
C TRP A 406 12.54 12.51 3.56
N PRO A 407 11.46 11.75 3.37
CA PRO A 407 10.19 12.02 4.01
C PRO A 407 10.33 12.05 5.54
N ALA A 408 9.81 13.11 6.16
CA ALA A 408 9.62 13.22 7.59
C ALA A 408 8.62 12.19 8.13
N LYS A 409 7.62 11.83 7.32
CA LYS A 409 6.59 10.83 7.62
C LYS A 409 5.97 10.31 6.31
N VAL A 410 5.58 9.04 6.29
CA VAL A 410 4.74 8.44 5.25
C VAL A 410 3.50 7.87 5.91
N GLU A 411 2.34 8.13 5.31
CA GLU A 411 1.05 7.61 5.73
C GLU A 411 0.32 6.92 4.58
N VAL A 412 -0.36 5.82 4.87
CA VAL A 412 -1.25 5.15 3.90
C VAL A 412 -2.69 5.50 4.26
N VAL A 413 -3.18 6.63 3.73
CA VAL A 413 -4.50 7.20 4.04
C VAL A 413 -5.63 6.20 3.79
N SER A 414 -5.52 5.38 2.74
CA SER A 414 -6.56 4.41 2.40
C SER A 414 -6.74 3.32 3.46
N VAL A 415 -5.71 2.99 4.26
CA VAL A 415 -5.85 1.95 5.30
C VAL A 415 -6.80 2.36 6.41
N ALA A 416 -6.87 3.65 6.72
CA ALA A 416 -7.77 4.16 7.74
C ALA A 416 -9.24 4.09 7.28
N ARG A 417 -9.46 4.13 5.96
CA ARG A 417 -10.79 3.94 5.35
C ARG A 417 -11.20 2.46 5.42
N THR A 418 -10.27 1.54 5.12
CA THR A 418 -10.54 0.09 5.09
C THR A 418 -10.40 -0.62 6.43
N GLY A 419 -9.87 0.05 7.47
CA GLY A 419 -9.56 -0.58 8.76
C GLY A 419 -8.27 -1.43 8.76
N ALA A 420 -7.48 -1.37 7.67
CA ALA A 420 -6.20 -2.06 7.59
C ALA A 420 -5.12 -1.36 8.45
N MET A 421 -4.08 -2.10 8.81
CA MET A 421 -2.88 -1.59 9.47
C MET A 421 -1.77 -1.41 8.45
N SER A 422 -1.10 -0.25 8.45
CA SER A 422 0.07 -0.03 7.59
C SER A 422 1.36 -0.44 8.28
N VAL A 423 2.23 -1.18 7.57
CA VAL A 423 3.54 -1.63 8.10
C VAL A 423 4.68 -1.24 7.12
N PRO A 424 5.14 0.01 7.14
CA PRO A 424 6.36 0.44 6.44
C PRO A 424 7.61 0.12 7.28
N GLU A 425 8.79 0.29 6.67
CA GLU A 425 10.05 0.35 7.42
C GLU A 425 10.12 1.59 8.34
N CYS A 426 10.98 1.52 9.37
CA CYS A 426 11.16 2.64 10.31
C CYS A 426 11.98 3.79 9.71
N ARG A 427 11.67 5.01 10.14
CA ARG A 427 12.43 6.23 9.83
C ARG A 427 13.86 6.12 10.34
N GLY A 428 14.84 6.56 9.55
CA GLY A 428 16.22 6.75 10.01
C GLY A 428 17.07 5.49 10.12
N LEU A 429 16.61 4.32 9.66
CA LEU A 429 17.51 3.21 9.38
C LEU A 429 18.25 3.54 8.08
N LEU A 430 19.45 4.13 8.23
CA LEU A 430 20.44 4.21 7.15
C LEU A 430 20.44 2.88 6.39
N SER A 431 20.31 2.97 5.07
CA SER A 431 20.07 1.94 4.07
C SER A 431 21.15 0.83 3.96
N GLY A 432 21.88 0.53 5.02
CA GLY A 432 23.00 -0.42 5.03
C GLY A 432 22.75 -1.78 5.70
N VAL A 433 21.60 -2.05 6.34
CA VAL A 433 21.47 -3.28 7.16
C VAL A 433 20.08 -3.93 7.10
N LEU A 434 19.63 -4.29 5.90
CA LEU A 434 18.56 -5.30 5.72
C LEU A 434 18.88 -6.18 4.50
N ASN A 435 19.95 -6.97 4.62
CA ASN A 435 20.09 -8.25 3.91
C ASN A 435 20.10 -9.33 4.98
N HIS A 436 18.97 -9.99 5.24
CA HIS A 436 18.88 -11.33 5.83
C HIS A 436 17.58 -12.01 5.45
#